data_AF-A0A8H3AP26-F1
#
_entry.id   AF-A0A8H3AP26-F1
#
_cell.length_a   1.000
_cell.length_b   1.000
_cell.length_c   1.000
_cell.angle_alpha   90.00
_cell.angle_beta   90.00
_cell.angle_gamma   90.00
#
_symmetry.space_group_name_H-M   'P 1'
#
loop_
_entity.id
_entity.type
_entity.pdbx_description
1 polymer ?
#
loop_
_entity_poly.entity_id
_entity_poly.type
_entity_poly.pdbx_seq_one_letter_code
_entity_poly.pdbx_strand_id
1 'polypeptide(L)'
;MVFSIADFEAVTRSATGVPILELYHQATGSLAGAVGLQVLFLLTGFGCLIGCHSWQARLAWSFSRDNGLPGSRWWSVINTTTGVPLNAHLMSCVWVALLGCLFIASSTAFNR
;
A
#
# COMPACT_ATOMS: atom_id res chain seq x y z
N MET A 1 20.79 6.11 2.59
CA MET A 1 20.50 4.77 2.04
C MET A 1 21.58 4.34 1.06
N VAL A 2 21.86 5.05 -0.03
CA VAL A 2 22.92 4.63 -0.99
C VAL A 2 24.35 4.74 -0.42
N PHE A 3 24.60 5.67 0.51
CA PHE A 3 25.93 5.90 1.10
C PHE A 3 26.44 4.79 2.05
N SER A 4 25.57 3.87 2.47
CA SER A 4 25.90 2.78 3.40
C SER A 4 25.97 1.41 2.71
N ILE A 5 25.89 1.39 1.38
CA ILE A 5 25.99 0.16 0.59
C ILE A 5 27.46 -0.21 0.50
N ALA A 6 27.82 -1.34 1.11
CA ALA A 6 29.14 -1.92 0.95
C ALA A 6 29.20 -2.84 -0.28
N ASP A 7 28.09 -3.53 -0.58
CA ASP A 7 27.98 -4.44 -1.71
C ASP A 7 26.62 -4.28 -2.41
N PHE A 8 26.65 -3.71 -3.61
CA PHE A 8 25.47 -3.47 -4.45
C PHE A 8 24.93 -4.75 -5.10
N GLU A 9 25.80 -5.74 -5.37
CA GLU A 9 25.37 -7.02 -5.93
C GLU A 9 24.57 -7.81 -4.89
N ALA A 10 25.03 -7.82 -3.63
CA ALA A 10 24.33 -8.46 -2.53
C ALA A 10 22.92 -7.86 -2.29
N VAL A 11 22.76 -6.54 -2.47
CA VAL A 11 21.44 -5.87 -2.35
C VAL A 11 20.52 -6.21 -3.52
N THR A 12 21.04 -6.27 -4.74
CA THR A 12 20.25 -6.57 -5.96
C THR A 12 19.92 -8.06 -6.11
N ARG A 13 20.76 -8.94 -5.57
CA ARG A 13 20.55 -10.39 -5.50
C ARG A 13 20.12 -10.89 -4.12
N SER A 14 19.58 -10.00 -3.29
CA SER A 14 19.16 -10.33 -1.92
C SER A 14 18.33 -11.63 -1.90
N ALA A 15 18.81 -12.62 -1.15
CA ALA A 15 18.19 -13.94 -1.05
C ALA A 15 16.77 -13.91 -0.47
N THR A 16 16.41 -12.82 0.21
CA THR A 16 15.07 -12.61 0.79
C THR A 16 14.09 -11.96 -0.18
N GLY A 17 14.55 -11.49 -1.35
CA GLY A 17 13.72 -10.74 -2.31
C GLY A 17 13.35 -9.33 -1.83
N VAL A 18 13.88 -8.89 -0.70
CA VAL A 18 13.60 -7.60 -0.06
C VAL A 18 14.91 -6.82 0.10
N PRO A 19 15.30 -5.99 -0.90
CA PRO A 19 16.59 -5.28 -0.90
C PRO A 19 16.81 -4.35 0.31
N ILE A 20 15.73 -3.80 0.88
CA ILE A 20 15.81 -2.88 2.02
C ILE A 20 16.31 -3.56 3.30
N LEU A 21 16.00 -4.85 3.48
CA LEU A 21 16.43 -5.60 4.67
C LEU A 21 17.94 -5.84 4.64
N GLU A 22 18.47 -6.21 3.46
CA GLU A 22 19.90 -6.37 3.25
C GLU A 22 20.65 -5.05 3.43
N LEU A 23 20.04 -3.94 2.97
CA LEU A 23 20.60 -2.61 3.20
C LEU A 23 20.69 -2.28 4.70
N TYR A 24 19.66 -2.58 5.48
CA TYR A 24 19.72 -2.37 6.93
C TYR A 24 20.75 -3.28 7.60
N HIS A 25 20.93 -4.49 7.11
CA HIS A 25 21.96 -5.40 7.59
C HIS A 25 23.37 -4.83 7.33
N GLN A 26 23.65 -4.37 6.12
CA GLN A 26 24.92 -3.72 5.77
C GLN A 26 25.17 -2.43 6.58
N ALA A 27 24.11 -1.65 6.85
CA ALA A 27 24.23 -0.39 7.59
C ALA A 27 24.41 -0.59 9.11
N THR A 28 23.84 -1.66 9.70
CA THR A 28 23.87 -1.90 11.15
C THR A 28 24.92 -2.92 11.58
N GLY A 29 25.40 -3.77 10.66
CA GLY A 29 26.33 -4.86 10.95
C GLY A 29 25.73 -5.96 11.85
N SER A 30 24.43 -5.94 12.11
CA SER A 30 23.74 -6.89 12.99
C SER A 30 22.34 -7.21 12.47
N LEU A 31 22.02 -8.50 12.39
CA LEU A 31 20.70 -8.98 11.97
C LEU A 31 19.58 -8.47 12.89
N ALA A 32 19.82 -8.43 14.20
CA ALA A 32 18.83 -7.94 15.16
C ALA A 32 18.51 -6.45 14.97
N GLY A 33 19.54 -5.64 14.66
CA GLY A 33 19.38 -4.21 14.35
C GLY A 33 18.59 -4.00 13.05
N ALA A 34 18.93 -4.78 12.01
CA ALA A 34 18.24 -4.72 10.72
C ALA A 34 16.75 -5.07 10.82
N VAL A 35 16.42 -6.16 11.54
CA VAL A 35 15.03 -6.58 11.75
C VAL A 35 14.27 -5.55 12.57
N GLY A 36 14.87 -4.97 13.61
CA GLY A 36 14.24 -3.91 14.40
C GLY A 36 13.86 -2.69 13.55
N LEU A 37 14.78 -2.21 12.70
CA LEU A 37 14.51 -1.12 11.77
C LEU A 37 13.42 -1.48 10.74
N GLN A 38 13.44 -2.71 10.23
CA GLN A 38 12.42 -3.20 9.30
C GLN A 38 11.03 -3.21 9.95
N VAL A 39 10.91 -3.63 11.21
CA VAL A 39 9.63 -3.62 11.93
C VAL A 39 9.11 -2.19 12.12
N LEU A 40 9.96 -1.24 12.50
CA LEU A 40 9.57 0.17 12.63
C LEU A 40 9.08 0.76 11.30
N PHE A 41 9.75 0.40 10.20
CA PHE A 41 9.33 0.79 8.85
C PHE A 41 7.94 0.23 8.52
N LEU A 42 7.70 -1.06 8.80
CA LEU A 42 6.40 -1.69 8.59
C LEU A 42 5.30 -1.02 9.41
N LEU A 43 5.54 -0.74 10.70
CA LEU A 43 4.58 -0.06 11.56
C LEU A 43 4.18 1.31 11.01
N THR A 44 5.15 2.08 10.51
CA THR A 44 4.88 3.37 9.86
C THR A 44 4.08 3.18 8.57
N GLY A 45 4.41 2.16 7.79
CA GLY A 45 3.67 1.78 6.59
C GLY A 45 2.21 1.44 6.87
N PHE A 46 1.92 0.69 7.95
CA PHE A 46 0.55 0.40 8.37
C PHE A 46 -0.23 1.67 8.72
N GLY A 47 0.37 2.59 9.47
CA GLY A 47 -0.27 3.86 9.81
C GLY A 47 -0.59 4.69 8.56
N CYS A 48 0.36 4.76 7.62
CA CYS A 48 0.17 5.44 6.34
C CYS A 48 -0.99 4.82 5.54
N LEU A 49 -1.04 3.49 5.45
CA LEU A 49 -2.06 2.76 4.70
C LEU A 49 -3.48 3.06 5.21
N ILE A 50 -3.67 3.06 6.53
CA ILE A 50 -4.95 3.42 7.17
C ILE A 50 -5.34 4.87 6.82
N GLY A 51 -4.37 5.78 6.84
CA GLY A 51 -4.57 7.18 6.44
C GLY A 51 -5.01 7.31 4.99
N CYS A 52 -4.33 6.64 4.07
CA CYS A 52 -4.68 6.61 2.64
C CYS A 52 -6.10 6.06 2.40
N HIS A 53 -6.46 4.95 3.06
CA HIS A 53 -7.81 4.37 2.96
C HIS A 53 -8.90 5.29 3.51
N SER A 54 -8.60 6.02 4.58
CA SER A 54 -9.52 7.00 5.16
C SER A 54 -9.70 8.21 4.24
N TRP A 55 -8.61 8.70 3.67
CA TRP A 55 -8.60 9.82 2.73
C TRP A 55 -9.36 9.49 1.44
N GLN A 56 -9.05 8.36 0.80
CA GLN A 56 -9.70 7.97 -0.46
C GLN A 56 -11.22 7.80 -0.29
N ALA A 57 -11.67 7.24 0.85
CA ALA A 57 -13.09 7.00 1.09
C ALA A 57 -13.85 8.32 1.23
N ARG A 58 -13.24 9.34 1.88
CA ARG A 58 -13.80 10.69 1.99
C ARG A 58 -13.85 11.39 0.63
N LEU A 59 -12.81 11.24 -0.20
CA LEU A 59 -12.78 11.79 -1.54
C LEU A 59 -13.90 11.18 -2.41
N ALA A 60 -13.97 9.86 -2.48
CA ALA A 60 -14.98 9.15 -3.27
C ALA A 60 -16.41 9.50 -2.81
N TRP A 61 -16.63 9.61 -1.50
CA TRP A 61 -17.90 10.07 -0.94
C TRP A 61 -18.23 11.51 -1.34
N SER A 62 -17.26 12.43 -1.26
CA SER A 62 -17.45 13.84 -1.60
C SER A 62 -17.79 14.02 -3.08
N PHE A 63 -17.08 13.32 -3.97
CA PHE A 63 -17.40 13.29 -5.40
C PHE A 63 -18.78 12.71 -5.68
N SER A 64 -19.20 11.69 -4.92
CA SER A 64 -20.53 11.11 -5.06
C SER A 64 -21.62 12.07 -4.61
N ARG A 65 -21.39 12.87 -3.56
CA ARG A 65 -22.34 13.90 -3.10
C ARG A 65 -22.67 14.92 -4.19
N ASP A 66 -21.68 15.25 -5.02
CA ASP A 66 -21.81 16.23 -6.10
C ASP A 66 -22.33 15.59 -7.42
N ASN A 67 -22.89 14.37 -7.36
CA ASN A 67 -23.33 13.58 -8.51
C ASN A 67 -22.24 13.31 -9.56
N GLY A 68 -20.97 13.33 -9.17
CA GLY A 68 -19.83 13.12 -10.07
C GLY A 68 -19.57 11.65 -10.44
N LEU A 69 -20.28 10.69 -9.84
CA LEU A 69 -20.09 9.26 -10.06
C LEU A 69 -21.39 8.55 -10.48
N PRO A 70 -21.33 7.57 -11.38
CA PRO A 70 -22.49 6.74 -11.72
C PRO A 70 -22.95 5.96 -10.48
N GLY A 71 -24.24 6.06 -10.16
CA GLY A 71 -24.77 5.50 -8.91
C GLY A 71 -24.42 6.31 -7.65
N SER A 72 -24.12 7.61 -7.81
CA SER A 72 -23.79 8.58 -6.75
C SER A 72 -24.60 8.40 -5.45
N ARG A 73 -25.90 8.14 -5.58
CA ARG A 73 -26.84 7.93 -4.47
C ARG A 73 -26.48 6.77 -3.54
N TRP A 74 -25.79 5.73 -4.02
CA TRP A 74 -25.38 4.60 -3.18
C TRP A 74 -24.04 4.85 -2.48
N TRP A 75 -23.14 5.57 -3.14
CA TRP A 75 -21.80 5.88 -2.67
C TRP A 75 -21.77 7.07 -1.70
N SER A 76 -22.74 7.98 -1.79
CA SER A 76 -22.89 9.14 -0.90
C SER A 76 -23.51 8.80 0.47
N VAL A 77 -23.81 7.53 0.74
CA VAL A 77 -24.39 7.10 2.03
C VAL A 77 -23.29 6.90 3.07
N ILE A 78 -23.44 7.57 4.21
CA ILE A 78 -22.61 7.35 5.40
C ILE A 78 -23.28 6.30 6.27
N ASN A 79 -22.53 5.32 6.75
CA ASN A 79 -23.03 4.33 7.69
C ASN A 79 -23.22 4.99 9.07
N THR A 80 -24.41 4.85 9.67
CA THR A 80 -24.78 5.48 10.95
C THR A 80 -24.09 4.87 12.18
N THR A 81 -23.64 3.62 12.09
CA THR A 81 -22.97 2.90 13.18
C THR A 81 -21.49 3.21 13.23
N THR A 82 -20.81 3.26 12.08
CA THR A 82 -19.36 3.52 12.01
C THR A 82 -19.01 4.96 11.72
N GLY A 83 -19.95 5.78 11.24
CA GLY A 83 -19.71 7.18 10.86
C GLY A 83 -18.81 7.34 9.63
N VAL A 84 -18.54 6.26 8.89
CA VAL A 84 -17.63 6.22 7.74
C VAL A 84 -18.41 5.86 6.46
N PRO A 85 -18.05 6.43 5.30
CA PRO A 85 -18.66 6.05 4.02
C PRO A 85 -18.14 4.68 3.54
N LEU A 86 -18.67 3.61 4.12
CA LEU A 86 -18.27 2.22 3.82
C LEU A 86 -18.53 1.84 2.35
N ASN A 87 -19.64 2.30 1.77
CA ASN A 87 -19.97 2.00 0.37
C ASN A 87 -18.91 2.57 -0.59
N ALA A 88 -18.49 3.83 -0.37
CA ALA A 88 -17.44 4.47 -1.15
C ALA A 88 -16.08 3.75 -0.99
N HIS A 89 -15.78 3.28 0.22
CA HIS A 89 -14.57 2.49 0.47
C HIS A 89 -14.59 1.14 -0.27
N LEU A 90 -15.71 0.41 -0.22
CA LEU A 90 -15.89 -0.86 -0.93
C LEU A 90 -15.73 -0.71 -2.44
N MET A 91 -16.24 0.37 -3.03
CA MET A 91 -16.04 0.68 -4.44
C MET A 91 -14.54 0.75 -4.79
N SER A 92 -13.76 1.49 -4.01
CA SER A 92 -12.30 1.55 -4.20
C SER A 92 -11.65 0.17 -4.07
N CYS A 93 -12.04 -0.63 -3.07
CA CYS A 93 -11.51 -1.98 -2.88
C CYS A 93 -11.83 -2.90 -4.06
N VAL A 94 -13.02 -2.78 -4.66
CA VAL A 94 -13.38 -3.55 -5.87
C VAL A 94 -12.46 -3.19 -7.03
N TRP A 95 -12.20 -1.90 -7.27
CA TRP A 95 -11.26 -1.48 -8.32
C TRP A 95 -9.84 -1.99 -8.09
N VAL A 96 -9.36 -1.91 -6.84
CA VAL A 96 -8.05 -2.46 -6.46
C VAL A 96 -8.02 -3.97 -6.67
N ALA A 97 -9.07 -4.70 -6.30
CA ALA A 97 -9.17 -6.13 -6.50
C ALA A 97 -9.18 -6.50 -7.99
N LEU A 98 -9.91 -5.77 -8.83
CA LEU A 98 -9.92 -5.98 -10.29
C LEU A 98 -8.53 -5.76 -10.89
N LEU A 99 -7.82 -4.71 -10.48
CA LEU A 99 -6.44 -4.46 -10.91
C LEU A 99 -5.48 -5.55 -10.40
N GLY A 100 -5.69 -6.04 -9.17
CA GLY A 100 -4.94 -7.17 -8.62
C GLY A 100 -5.20 -8.48 -9.37
N CYS A 101 -6.45 -8.76 -9.74
CA CYS A 101 -6.80 -9.91 -10.58
C CYS A 101 -6.17 -9.79 -11.97
N LEU A 102 -6.14 -8.59 -12.55
CA LEU A 102 -5.45 -8.32 -13.82
C LEU A 102 -3.94 -8.58 -13.71
N PHE A 103 -3.32 -8.18 -12.59
CA PHE A 103 -1.92 -8.45 -12.31
C PHE A 103 -1.61 -9.95 -12.29
N ILE A 104 -2.49 -10.76 -11.70
CA ILE A 104 -2.33 -12.22 -11.65
C ILE A 104 -2.58 -12.87 -13.02
N ALA A 105 -3.60 -12.39 -13.76
CA ALA A 105 -4.00 -12.98 -15.03
C ALA A 105 -3.05 -12.66 -16.19
N SER A 106 -2.29 -11.58 -16.12
CA SER A 106 -1.41 -11.14 -17.21
C SER A 106 0.06 -11.18 -16.81
N SER A 107 0.70 -12.33 -17.03
CA SER A 107 2.18 -12.43 -17.11
C SER A 107 2.76 -11.68 -18.33
N THR A 108 1.93 -11.10 -19.19
CA THR A 108 2.33 -10.41 -20.43
C THR A 108 2.36 -8.89 -20.29
N ALA A 109 1.64 -8.30 -19.33
CA ALA A 109 1.58 -6.84 -19.17
C ALA A 109 2.87 -6.24 -18.59
N PHE A 110 3.62 -7.01 -17.78
CA PHE A 110 4.79 -6.48 -17.08
C PHE A 110 6.00 -7.43 -16.93
N ASN A 111 5.98 -8.66 -17.48
CA ASN A 111 7.18 -9.51 -17.50
C ASN A 111 8.07 -9.20 -18.71
N ARG A 112 8.68 -8.02 -18.72
CA ARG A 112 9.85 -7.68 -19.55
C ARG A 112 10.93 -7.05 -18.69
#